data_AF-A0A3M2R5Q4-F1
#
_entry.id   AF-A0A3M2R5Q4-F1
#
_cell.length_a   1.000
_cell.length_b   1.000
_cell.length_c   1.000
_cell.angle_alpha   90.00
_cell.angle_beta   90.00
_cell.angle_gamma   90.00
#
_symmetry.space_group_name_H-M   'P 1'
#
loop_
_entity.id
_entity.type
_entity.pdbx_description
1 polymer ?
#
loop_
_entity_poly.entity_id
_entity_poly.type
_entity_poly.pdbx_seq_one_letter_code
_entity_poly.pdbx_strand_id
1 'polypeptide(L)' 'MKKGDQLLNATKGKRERVGRMMMMHSINREEIEEAFAGDIIALAGLKDTTTGDTLCDPAKP' A
#
# COMPACT_ATOMS: atom_id res chain seq x y z
N MET A 1 -4.85 -3.41 -6.50
CA MET A 1 -3.52 -3.54 -5.87
C MET A 1 -3.48 -4.86 -5.13
N LYS A 2 -2.45 -5.69 -5.34
CA LYS A 2 -2.35 -7.02 -4.74
C LYS A 2 -1.12 -7.15 -3.83
N LYS A 3 -1.21 -8.07 -2.88
CA LYS A 3 -0.11 -8.46 -2.01
C LYS A 3 1.09 -8.93 -2.85
N GLY A 4 2.25 -8.33 -2.63
CA GLY A 4 3.48 -8.61 -3.35
C GLY A 4 3.80 -7.68 -4.51
N ASP A 5 2.86 -6.83 -4.94
CA ASP A 5 3.08 -5.84 -6.01
C ASP A 5 4.19 -4.84 -5.65
N GLN A 6 4.89 -4.36 -6.68
CA GLN A 6 5.85 -3.26 -6.55
C GLN A 6 5.19 -1.95 -6.96
N LEU A 7 5.20 -0.98 -6.05
CA LEU A 7 4.69 0.37 -6.27
C LEU A 7 5.85 1.36 -6.31
N LEU A 8 5.61 2.50 -6.95
CA LEU A 8 6.50 3.64 -6.93
C LEU A 8 5.96 4.67 -5.94
N ASN A 9 6.77 5.06 -4.97
CA ASN A 9 6.55 6.28 -4.22
C ASN A 9 6.92 7.46 -5.11
N ALA A 10 5.92 8.11 -5.70
CA ALA A 10 6.10 9.22 -6.64
C ALA A 10 6.74 10.45 -5.97
N THR A 11 6.50 10.63 -4.67
CA THR A 11 7.04 11.75 -3.89
C THR A 11 8.56 11.62 -3.68
N LYS A 12 9.06 10.40 -3.49
CA LYS A 12 10.48 10.14 -3.18
C LYS A 12 11.26 9.45 -4.29
N GLY A 13 10.60 9.02 -5.37
CA GLY A 13 11.20 8.25 -6.47
C GLY A 13 11.71 6.86 -6.07
N LYS A 14 11.26 6.33 -4.92
CA LYS A 14 11.70 5.03 -4.39
C LYS A 14 10.66 3.96 -4.67
N ARG A 15 11.11 2.73 -4.90
CA ARG A 15 10.21 1.58 -5.08
C ARG A 15 9.87 0.96 -3.73
N GLU A 16 8.59 0.72 -3.54
CA GLU A 16 8.03 0.07 -2.36
C GLU A 16 7.40 -1.25 -2.75
N ARG A 17 7.37 -2.21 -1.82
CA ARG A 17 6.72 -3.50 -2.04
C ARG A 17 5.54 -3.63 -1.09
N VAL A 18 4.41 -4.02 -1.64
CA VAL A 18 3.21 -4.33 -0.87
C VAL A 18 3.47 -5.60 -0.07
N GLY A 19 3.64 -5.45 1.24
CA GLY A 19 3.84 -6.54 2.18
C GLY A 19 2.50 -7.08 2.68
N ARG A 20 2.24 -6.93 3.98
CA ARG A 20 0.94 -7.32 4.56
C ARG A 20 -0.05 -6.18 4.37
N MET A 21 -1.26 -6.52 3.96
CA MET A 21 -2.38 -5.60 3.81
C MET A 21 -3.45 -5.98 4.82
N MET A 22 -3.98 -5.01 5.55
CA MET A 22 -5.00 -5.26 6.56
C MET A 22 -6.14 -4.24 6.42
N MET A 23 -7.36 -4.72 6.53
CA MET A 23 -8.53 -3.88 6.76
C MET A 23 -8.79 -3.81 8.26
N MET A 24 -8.94 -2.59 8.77
CA MET A 24 -9.21 -2.37 10.18
C MET A 24 -10.71 -2.21 10.39
N HIS A 25 -11.29 -3.12 11.17
CA HIS A 25 -12.65 -2.99 11.73
C HIS A 25 -12.57 -2.42 13.14
N SER A 26 -13.71 -2.11 13.77
CA SER A 26 -13.76 -1.47 15.09
C SER A 26 -12.96 -2.19 16.18
N ILE A 27 -12.81 -3.52 16.08
CA ILE A 27 -12.04 -4.36 17.02
C ILE A 27 -11.14 -5.35 16.27
N ASN A 28 -11.60 -5.84 15.11
CA ASN A 28 -10.94 -6.90 14.38
C ASN A 28 -10.02 -6.33 13.30
N ARG A 29 -8.86 -6.96 13.12
CA ARG A 29 -7.99 -6.75 11.96
C ARG A 29 -8.15 -7.92 11.02
N GLU A 30 -8.48 -7.64 9.77
CA GLU A 30 -8.66 -8.65 8.73
C GLU A 30 -7.51 -8.53 7.73
N GLU A 31 -6.77 -9.61 7.49
CA GLU A 31 -5.73 -9.61 6.47
C GLU A 31 -6.38 -9.83 5.10
N ILE A 32 -6.09 -8.95 4.16
CA ILE A 32 -6.62 -8.98 2.80
C ILE A 32 -5.48 -9.21 1.80
N GLU A 33 -5.79 -9.80 0.65
CA GLU A 33 -4.79 -10.05 -0.41
C GLU A 33 -4.85 -9.02 -1.53
N GLU A 34 -5.98 -8.34 -1.69
CA GLU A 34 -6.20 -7.33 -2.71
C GLU A 34 -7.04 -6.17 -2.18
N ALA A 35 -6.84 -4.99 -2.78
CA ALA A 35 -7.61 -3.78 -2.52
C ALA A 35 -7.93 -3.08 -3.85
N PHE A 36 -9.12 -2.47 -3.89
CA PHE A 36 -9.66 -1.79 -5.06
C PHE A 36 -9.68 -0.27 -4.86
N ALA A 37 -10.01 0.44 -5.94
CA ALA A 37 -10.13 1.89 -5.90
C ALA A 37 -11.29 2.31 -4.98
N GLY A 38 -11.00 3.20 -4.03
CA GLY A 38 -11.96 3.66 -3.02
C GLY A 38 -11.80 3.01 -1.65
N ASP A 39 -11.05 1.91 -1.55
CA ASP A 39 -10.80 1.24 -0.27
C ASP A 39 -9.75 1.98 0.56
N ILE A 40 -9.96 2.01 1.88
CA ILE A 40 -8.98 2.51 2.87
C ILE A 40 -8.45 1.31 3.64
N ILE A 41 -7.15 1.07 3.51
CA ILE A 41 -6.48 -0.11 4.06
C ILE A 41 -5.14 0.26 4.70
N ALA A 42 -4.65 -0.59 5.60
CA ALA A 42 -3.35 -0.44 6.23
C ALA A 42 -2.31 -1.34 5.55
N LEU A 43 -1.18 -0.75 5.16
CA LEU A 43 -0.02 -1.47 4.64
C LEU A 43 1.05 -1.55 5.73
N ALA A 44 1.54 -2.76 6.01
CA ALA A 44 2.61 -2.97 6.98
C ALA A 44 3.92 -3.38 6.30
N GLY A 45 5.02 -2.74 6.73
CA GLY A 45 6.38 -3.07 6.26
C GLY A 45 6.87 -2.24 5.07
N LEU A 46 6.30 -1.05 4.84
CA LEU A 46 6.87 -0.07 3.91
C LEU A 46 8.21 0.45 4.46
N LYS A 47 9.19 0.67 3.59
CA LYS A 47 10.55 1.04 4.02
C LYS A 47 10.71 2.55 4.13
N ASP A 48 10.41 3.26 3.06
CA ASP A 48 10.71 4.68 2.88
C ASP A 48 9.44 5.51 2.63
N THR A 49 8.30 5.10 3.19
CA THR A 49 7.01 5.81 3.01
C THR A 49 6.59 6.54 4.27
N THR A 50 6.22 7.81 4.12
CA THR A 50 5.69 8.67 5.19
C THR A 50 4.26 9.10 4.88
N THR A 51 3.53 9.57 5.90
CA THR A 51 2.18 10.11 5.72
C THR A 51 2.20 11.28 4.73
N GLY A 52 1.33 11.22 3.71
CA GLY A 52 1.25 12.22 2.64
C GLY A 52 1.99 11.83 1.35
N ASP A 53 2.78 10.75 1.36
CA ASP A 53 3.41 10.23 0.14
C ASP A 53 2.36 9.58 -0.79
N THR A 54 2.60 9.66 -2.10
CA THR A 54 1.75 9.01 -3.12
C THR A 54 2.41 7.73 -3.62
N LEU A 55 1.70 6.59 -3.51
CA LEU A 55 2.09 5.30 -4.07
C LEU A 55 1.29 5.02 -5.35
N CYS A 56 1.99 4.75 -6.45
CA CYS A 56 1.40 4.58 -7.79
C CYS A 56 2.05 3.41 -8.54
N ASP A 57 1.48 3.08 -9.71
CA ASP A 57 2.06 2.09 -10.61
C ASP A 57 3.35 2.64 -11.25
N PRO A 58 4.50 1.93 -11.16
CA PRO A 58 5.75 2.39 -11.77
C PRO A 58 5.68 2.59 -13.30
N ALA A 59 4.74 1.93 -14.00
CA ALA A 59 4.54 2.11 -15.44
C ALA A 59 3.71 3.35 -15.78
N LYS A 60 2.93 3.87 -14.82
CA LYS A 60 2.07 5.05 -14.97
C LYS A 60 2.14 5.89 -13.67
N PRO A 61 3.25 6.60 -13.46
CA PRO A 61 3.48 7.38 -12.25
C PRO A 61 2.57 8.61 -12.13
#